data_AF-D3P4U8-F1
#
_entry.id   AF-D3P4U8-F1
#
_cell.length_a   1.000
_cell.length_b   1.000
_cell.length_c   1.000
_cell.angle_alpha   90.00
_cell.angle_beta   90.00
_cell.angle_gamma   90.00
#
_symmetry.space_group_name_H-M   'P 1'
#
loop_
_entity.id
_entity.type
_entity.pdbx_description
1 polymer ?
#
loop_
_entity_poly.entity_id
_entity_poly.type
_entity_poly.pdbx_seq_one_letter_code
_entity_poly.pdbx_strand_id
1 'polypeptide(L)'
;MYQIHPNARTTPAVRAAIALSAEPSGVLAKRYGVSTETIRKWRRRGVEDCQDHSARPKHLRRRPSEEERAIVCELRRMTSFALDDLTFTLRHFLPHLNRDAVYRILKAEGLGRLPLNRAGFPGGRFG
;
A
#
# COMPACT_ATOMS: atom_id res chain seq x y z
N MET A 1 12.86 -14.84 11.22
CA MET A 1 12.09 -14.99 12.47
C MET A 1 10.63 -14.78 12.12
N TYR A 2 9.78 -15.80 12.26
CA TYR A 2 8.38 -15.71 11.85
C TYR A 2 7.61 -14.82 12.84
N GLN A 3 7.05 -13.69 12.37
CA GLN A 3 6.15 -12.86 13.16
C GLN A 3 4.78 -13.54 13.20
N ILE A 4 4.62 -14.47 14.14
CA ILE A 4 3.37 -15.18 14.36
C ILE A 4 2.73 -14.57 15.60
N HIS A 5 1.47 -14.20 15.49
CA HIS A 5 0.70 -13.73 16.65
C HIS A 5 0.59 -14.87 17.69
N PRO A 6 0.75 -14.62 19.00
CA PRO A 6 0.73 -15.65 20.05
C PRO A 6 -0.51 -16.56 20.02
N ASN A 7 -1.66 -16.02 19.60
CA ASN A 7 -2.93 -16.74 19.50
C ASN A 7 -3.19 -17.39 18.11
N ALA A 8 -2.19 -17.45 17.22
CA ALA A 8 -2.38 -18.00 15.89
C ALA A 8 -2.55 -19.53 15.94
N ARG A 9 -3.74 -20.02 15.57
CA ARG A 9 -4.05 -21.46 15.52
C ARG A 9 -3.39 -22.20 14.36
N THR A 10 -3.03 -21.50 13.27
CA THR A 10 -2.34 -22.08 12.10
C THR A 10 -0.93 -21.55 11.99
N THR A 11 -0.02 -22.13 12.77
CA THR A 11 1.43 -21.87 12.67
C THR A 11 2.00 -22.51 11.39
N PRO A 12 3.20 -22.10 10.92
CA PRO A 12 3.84 -22.72 9.75
C PRO A 12 3.97 -24.24 9.85
N ALA A 13 4.26 -24.77 11.04
CA ALA A 13 4.30 -26.22 11.28
C ALA A 13 2.94 -26.89 11.07
N VAL A 14 1.86 -26.29 11.59
CA VAL A 14 0.49 -26.78 11.39
C VAL A 14 0.08 -26.74 9.92
N ARG A 15 0.47 -25.69 9.18
CA ARG A 15 0.19 -25.54 7.74
C ARG A 15 0.90 -26.62 6.92
N ALA A 16 2.16 -26.92 7.24
CA ALA A 16 2.91 -28.02 6.61
C ALA A 16 2.26 -29.38 6.89
N ALA A 17 1.85 -29.63 8.13
CA ALA A 17 1.15 -30.86 8.50
C ALA A 17 -0.20 -31.01 7.77
N ILE A 18 -0.94 -29.91 7.57
CA ILE A 18 -2.19 -29.89 6.79
C ILE A 18 -1.93 -30.20 5.31
N ALA A 19 -0.86 -29.64 4.74
CA ALA A 19 -0.49 -29.83 3.33
C ALA A 19 -0.03 -31.26 3.04
N LEU A 20 0.67 -31.91 3.98
CA LEU A 20 1.15 -33.30 3.85
C LEU A 20 0.07 -34.35 4.16
N SER A 21 -0.95 -34.01 4.95
CA SER A 21 -1.95 -34.99 5.39
C SER A 21 -2.96 -35.32 4.30
N ALA A 22 -3.24 -36.62 4.11
CA ALA A 22 -4.30 -37.16 3.26
C ALA A 22 -5.67 -37.28 3.97
N GLU A 23 -5.77 -36.91 5.26
CA GLU A 23 -7.00 -37.07 6.03
C GLU A 23 -8.18 -36.22 5.49
N PRO A 24 -9.45 -36.51 5.82
CA PRO A 24 -10.56 -35.64 5.40
C PRO A 24 -10.43 -34.23 6.02
N SER A 25 -10.76 -33.19 5.26
CA SER A 25 -10.63 -31.80 5.73
C SER A 25 -11.44 -31.51 7.00
N GLY A 26 -12.55 -32.22 7.22
CA GLY A 26 -13.36 -32.12 8.44
C GLY A 26 -12.67 -32.65 9.70
N VAL A 27 -11.83 -33.68 9.57
CA VAL A 27 -11.07 -34.25 10.69
C VAL A 27 -9.98 -33.27 11.12
N LEU A 28 -9.23 -32.73 10.15
CA LEU A 28 -8.19 -31.73 10.40
C LEU A 28 -8.76 -30.42 10.95
N ALA A 29 -9.93 -29.99 10.46
CA ALA A 29 -10.63 -28.81 10.96
C ALA A 29 -10.97 -28.94 12.46
N LYS A 30 -11.50 -30.10 12.87
CA LYS A 30 -11.79 -30.39 14.29
C LYS A 30 -10.50 -30.47 15.12
N ARG A 31 -9.47 -31.16 14.63
CA ARG A 31 -8.18 -31.33 15.33
C ARG A 31 -7.49 -30.00 15.63
N TYR A 32 -7.45 -29.10 14.64
CA TYR A 32 -6.76 -27.82 14.76
C TYR A 32 -7.68 -26.64 15.17
N GLY A 33 -8.98 -26.88 15.38
CA GLY A 33 -9.93 -25.85 15.79
C GLY A 33 -10.08 -24.71 14.76
N VAL A 34 -10.06 -25.05 13.47
CA VAL A 34 -10.16 -24.11 12.33
C VAL A 34 -11.25 -24.52 11.36
N SER A 35 -11.64 -23.61 10.46
CA SER A 35 -12.63 -23.93 9.43
C SER A 35 -12.09 -24.92 8.40
N THR A 36 -12.97 -25.74 7.84
CA THR A 36 -12.65 -26.65 6.71
C THR A 36 -12.11 -25.88 5.50
N GLU A 37 -12.52 -24.63 5.32
CA GLU A 37 -12.01 -23.76 4.26
C GLU A 37 -10.55 -23.37 4.49
N THR A 38 -10.15 -23.15 5.74
CA THR A 38 -8.74 -22.91 6.09
C THR A 38 -7.89 -24.13 5.75
N ILE A 39 -8.38 -25.34 6.02
CA ILE A 39 -7.71 -26.59 5.65
C ILE A 39 -7.55 -26.72 4.13
N ARG A 40 -8.63 -26.50 3.35
CA ARG A 40 -8.60 -26.56 1.89
C ARG A 40 -7.63 -25.53 1.30
N LYS A 41 -7.62 -24.31 1.85
CA LYS A 41 -6.70 -23.24 1.43
C LYS A 41 -5.25 -23.66 1.61
N TRP A 42 -4.86 -24.19 2.77
CA TRP A 42 -3.48 -24.61 3.03
C TRP A 42 -3.06 -25.83 2.21
N ARG A 43 -3.98 -26.78 1.96
CA ARG A 43 -3.72 -27.86 1.00
C ARG A 43 -3.43 -27.38 -0.42
N ARG A 44 -4.21 -26.41 -0.90
CA ARG A 44 -4.04 -25.86 -2.25
C ARG A 44 -2.70 -25.14 -2.41
N ARG A 45 -2.19 -24.53 -1.34
CA ARG A 45 -0.87 -23.86 -1.32
C ARG A 45 0.29 -24.86 -1.33
N GLY A 46 0.15 -26.00 -0.65
CA GLY A 46 1.18 -27.04 -0.58
C GLY A 46 2.27 -26.74 0.45
N VAL A 47 3.20 -27.68 0.60
CA VAL A 47 4.24 -27.66 1.65
C VAL A 47 5.26 -26.54 1.44
N GLU A 48 5.56 -26.23 0.18
CA GLU A 48 6.49 -25.17 -0.22
C GLU A 48 5.96 -23.75 0.08
N ASP A 49 4.65 -23.58 0.30
CA ASP A 49 4.00 -22.29 0.50
C ASP A 49 3.24 -22.21 1.85
N CYS A 50 3.95 -22.54 2.93
CA CYS A 50 3.42 -22.47 4.30
C CYS A 50 3.51 -21.07 4.95
N GLN A 51 4.06 -20.09 4.22
CA GLN A 51 4.27 -18.74 4.73
C GLN A 51 3.07 -17.82 4.50
N ASP A 52 2.97 -16.79 5.33
CA ASP A 52 2.02 -15.72 5.05
C ASP A 52 2.55 -14.83 3.93
N HIS A 53 1.78 -14.78 2.85
CA HIS A 53 1.96 -13.78 1.81
C HIS A 53 1.68 -12.40 2.37
N SER A 54 2.37 -11.40 1.83
CA SER A 54 2.05 -10.02 2.14
C SER A 54 0.56 -9.75 1.86
N ALA A 55 -0.17 -9.28 2.88
CA ALA A 55 -1.52 -8.78 2.71
C ALA A 55 -1.57 -7.44 1.97
N ARG A 56 -0.40 -6.89 1.59
CA ARG A 56 -0.29 -5.64 0.85
C ARG A 56 -0.93 -5.83 -0.53
N PRO A 57 -1.93 -5.01 -0.91
CA PRO A 57 -2.50 -5.04 -2.24
C PRO A 57 -1.38 -4.85 -3.28
N LYS A 58 -1.22 -5.83 -4.18
CA LYS A 58 -0.23 -5.75 -5.28
C LYS A 58 -0.57 -4.59 -6.23
N HIS A 59 -1.86 -4.29 -6.39
CA HIS A 59 -2.36 -3.16 -7.15
C HIS A 59 -3.16 -2.24 -6.22
N LEU A 60 -2.59 -1.08 -5.87
CA LEU A 60 -3.41 0.03 -5.38
C LEU A 60 -4.22 0.57 -6.57
N ARG A 61 -5.51 0.79 -6.36
CA ARG A 61 -6.51 1.10 -7.40
C ARG A 61 -6.13 2.24 -8.35
N ARG A 62 -5.29 3.19 -7.94
CA ARG A 62 -4.59 4.13 -8.83
C ARG A 62 -3.30 4.59 -8.17
N ARG A 63 -2.16 4.29 -8.78
CA ARG A 63 -0.92 5.03 -8.54
C ARG A 63 -0.84 6.12 -9.62
N PRO A 64 -0.38 7.34 -9.28
CA PRO A 64 -0.08 8.33 -10.31
C PRO A 64 0.96 7.74 -11.27
N SER A 65 0.79 7.99 -12.57
CA SER A 65 1.73 7.52 -13.59
C SER A 65 3.09 8.22 -13.43
N GLU A 66 4.13 7.71 -14.10
CA GLU A 66 5.45 8.33 -14.03
C GLU A 66 5.44 9.76 -14.61
N GLU A 67 4.66 9.96 -15.68
CA GLU A 67 4.47 11.26 -16.32
C GLU A 67 3.76 12.24 -15.39
N GLU A 68 2.69 11.81 -14.71
CA GLU A 68 1.97 12.64 -13.74
C GLU A 68 2.87 13.05 -12.58
N ARG A 69 3.72 12.13 -12.11
CA ARG A 69 4.71 12.41 -11.06
C ARG A 69 5.72 13.45 -11.53
N ALA A 70 6.21 13.34 -12.77
CA ALA A 70 7.12 14.31 -13.36
C ALA A 70 6.50 15.71 -13.43
N ILE A 71 5.24 15.82 -13.90
CA ILE A 71 4.51 17.09 -13.96
C ILE A 71 4.40 17.72 -12.57
N VAL A 72 3.98 16.95 -11.55
CA VAL A 72 3.87 17.44 -10.17
C VAL A 72 5.21 17.92 -9.63
N CYS A 73 6.29 17.18 -9.89
CA CYS A 73 7.63 17.54 -9.42
C CYS A 73 8.16 18.80 -10.10
N GLU A 74 7.96 18.92 -11.41
CA GLU A 74 8.43 20.07 -12.18
C GLU A 74 7.70 21.33 -11.76
N LEU A 75 6.36 21.27 -11.64
CA LEU A 75 5.58 22.40 -11.15
C LEU A 75 5.99 22.80 -9.73
N ARG A 76 6.32 21.83 -8.87
CA ARG A 76 6.84 22.11 -7.52
C ARG A 76 8.22 22.77 -7.52
N ARG A 77 9.09 22.47 -8.49
CA ARG A 77 10.41 23.11 -8.61
C ARG A 77 10.31 24.52 -9.17
N MET A 78 9.36 24.76 -10.07
CA MET A 78 9.12 26.07 -10.68
C MET A 78 8.37 27.04 -9.76
N THR A 79 7.54 26.53 -8.85
CA THR A 79 6.64 27.35 -8.03
C THR A 79 6.97 27.26 -6.54
N SER A 80 6.75 28.35 -5.80
CA SER A 80 6.83 28.37 -4.32
C SER A 80 5.46 28.14 -3.68
N PHE A 81 4.53 27.49 -4.39
CA PHE A 81 3.15 27.30 -3.95
C PHE A 81 3.05 26.44 -2.70
N ALA A 82 2.08 26.77 -1.84
CA ALA A 82 1.64 25.86 -0.80
C ALA A 82 1.05 24.59 -1.44
N LEU A 83 0.97 23.51 -0.66
CA LEU A 83 0.44 22.23 -1.16
C LEU A 83 -0.98 22.38 -1.72
N ASP A 84 -1.81 23.19 -1.08
CA ASP A 84 -3.19 23.45 -1.48
C ASP A 84 -3.27 24.22 -2.81
N ASP A 85 -2.49 25.29 -2.96
CA ASP A 85 -2.42 26.07 -4.20
C ASP A 85 -1.88 25.23 -5.37
N LEU A 86 -0.82 24.45 -5.13
CA LEU A 86 -0.26 23.53 -6.11
C LEU A 86 -1.30 22.48 -6.54
N THR A 87 -2.04 21.93 -5.58
CA THR A 87 -3.11 20.96 -5.86
C THR A 87 -4.24 21.60 -6.68
N PHE A 88 -4.60 22.84 -6.36
CA PHE A 88 -5.61 23.58 -7.10
C PHE A 88 -5.19 23.79 -8.57
N THR A 89 -3.94 24.21 -8.82
CA THR A 89 -3.40 24.34 -10.18
C THR A 89 -3.37 23.00 -10.90
N LEU A 90 -2.88 21.94 -10.25
CA LEU A 90 -2.78 20.61 -10.86
C LEU A 90 -4.16 20.02 -11.18
N ARG A 91 -5.19 20.32 -10.41
CA ARG A 91 -6.56 19.80 -10.64
C ARG A 91 -7.13 20.22 -11.99
N HIS A 92 -6.67 21.34 -12.55
CA HIS A 92 -7.10 21.79 -13.88
C HIS A 92 -6.61 20.84 -15.00
N PHE A 93 -5.42 20.26 -14.85
CA PHE A 93 -4.79 19.38 -15.84
C PHE A 93 -4.91 17.89 -15.49
N LEU A 94 -4.90 17.57 -14.19
CA LEU A 94 -4.90 16.24 -13.60
C LEU A 94 -6.02 16.14 -12.55
N PRO A 95 -7.30 16.16 -12.97
CA PRO A 95 -8.46 16.29 -12.07
C PRO A 95 -8.62 15.12 -11.09
N HIS A 96 -7.99 13.99 -11.37
CA HIS A 96 -8.00 12.79 -10.54
C HIS A 96 -6.91 12.78 -9.44
N LEU A 97 -5.96 13.70 -9.48
CA LEU A 97 -4.98 13.85 -8.40
C LEU A 97 -5.60 14.68 -7.27
N ASN A 98 -5.81 14.04 -6.13
CA ASN A 98 -6.20 14.73 -4.91
C ASN A 98 -4.97 15.23 -4.14
N ARG A 99 -5.22 16.11 -3.17
CA ARG A 99 -4.19 16.70 -2.30
C ARG A 99 -3.25 15.66 -1.70
N ASP A 100 -3.79 14.53 -1.26
CA ASP A 100 -3.00 13.45 -0.64
C ASP A 100 -2.13 12.71 -1.65
N ALA A 101 -2.57 12.57 -2.89
CA ALA A 101 -1.77 12.00 -3.97
C ALA A 101 -0.60 12.93 -4.28
N VAL A 102 -0.86 14.23 -4.44
CA VAL A 102 0.18 15.26 -4.65
C VAL A 102 1.18 15.25 -3.51
N TYR A 103 0.71 15.29 -2.25
CA TYR A 103 1.59 15.22 -1.07
C TYR A 103 2.45 13.95 -1.06
N ARG A 104 1.87 12.79 -1.37
CA ARG A 104 2.61 11.52 -1.42
C ARG A 104 3.68 11.51 -2.51
N ILE A 105 3.39 12.08 -3.69
CA ILE A 105 4.38 12.24 -4.76
C ILE A 105 5.53 13.11 -4.28
N LEU A 106 5.23 14.30 -3.74
CA LEU A 106 6.25 15.23 -3.25
C LEU A 106 7.09 14.64 -2.12
N LYS A 107 6.45 13.91 -1.19
CA LYS A 107 7.16 13.25 -0.08
C LYS A 107 8.08 12.14 -0.58
N ALA A 108 7.64 11.34 -1.55
CA ALA A 108 8.46 10.28 -2.14
C ALA A 108 9.68 10.85 -2.88
N GLU A 109 9.55 12.03 -3.49
CA GLU A 109 10.58 12.72 -4.27
C GLU A 109 11.42 13.71 -3.44
N GLY A 110 11.21 13.76 -2.11
CA GLY A 110 11.94 14.66 -1.20
C GLY A 110 11.56 16.15 -1.31
N LEU A 111 10.54 16.50 -2.09
CA LEU A 111 10.06 17.87 -2.35
C LEU A 111 8.95 18.33 -1.37
N GLY A 112 8.69 17.54 -0.32
CA GLY A 112 7.61 17.78 0.64
C GLY A 112 7.82 19.00 1.55
N ARG A 113 9.05 19.51 1.68
CA ARG A 113 9.33 20.78 2.35
C ARG A 113 9.34 21.89 1.30
N LEU A 114 8.68 23.02 1.57
CA LEU A 114 8.88 24.20 0.71
C LEU A 114 10.36 24.60 0.83
N PRO A 115 11.02 24.99 -0.28
CA PRO A 115 12.31 25.64 -0.15
C PRO A 115 12.16 26.86 0.76
N LEU A 116 13.04 26.98 1.76
CA LEU A 116 13.12 28.18 2.60
C LEU A 116 13.41 29.35 1.67
N ASN A 117 12.37 30.13 1.38
CA ASN A 117 12.41 31.49 0.87
C ASN A 117 13.38 31.76 -0.30
N ARG A 118 12.93 31.55 -1.55
CA ARG A 118 13.36 32.47 -2.62
C ARG A 118 12.37 33.62 -2.61
N ALA A 119 12.82 34.75 -2.10
CA ALA A 119 12.07 35.99 -2.00
C ALA A 119 11.40 36.37 -3.33
N GLY A 120 10.15 36.82 -3.26
CA GLY A 120 9.55 37.66 -4.30
C GLY A 120 8.38 37.06 -5.09
N PHE A 121 7.27 36.74 -4.43
CA PHE A 121 5.95 36.98 -5.02
C PHE A 121 5.04 37.55 -3.92
N PRO A 122 4.57 38.81 -4.03
CA PRO A 122 3.66 39.37 -3.04
C PRO A 122 2.37 38.57 -3.09
N GLY A 123 1.97 38.04 -1.94
CA GLY A 123 0.78 37.21 -1.80
C GLY A 123 -0.48 37.99 -2.18
N GLY A 124 -1.01 37.69 -3.38
CA GLY A 124 -2.39 37.94 -3.71
C GLY A 124 -3.24 36.80 -3.17
N ARG A 125 -4.02 37.07 -2.12
CA ARG A 125 -5.16 36.21 -1.74
C ARG A 125 -6.14 36.26 -2.90
N PHE A 126 -6.39 35.14 -3.56
CA PHE A 126 -7.58 34.99 -4.38
C PHE A 126 -8.69 34.42 -3.50
N GLY A 127 -9.64 35.28 -3.16
CA GLY A 127 -10.94 34.89 -2.60
C GLY A 127 -11.93 34.52 -3.70
#